data_AF-A0A3C1BMA4-F1
#
_entry.id   AF-A0A3C1BMA4-F1
#
_cell.length_a   1.000
_cell.length_b   1.000
_cell.length_c   1.000
_cell.angle_alpha   90.00
_cell.angle_beta   90.00
_cell.angle_gamma   90.00
#
_symmetry.space_group_name_H-M   'P 1'
#
loop_
_entity.id
_entity.type
_entity.pdbx_description
1 polymer ?
#
loop_
_entity_poly.entity_id
_entity_poly.type
_entity_poly.pdbx_seq_one_letter_code
_entity_poly.pdbx_strand_id
1 'polypeptide(L)' 'VADVPRDLLGQLVDAGRLVCVQEVDGAQKAIIYTRIGDSFARRIAFDICAPELESFKPAPKFEF' A
#
# COMPACT_ATOMS: atom_id res chain seq x y z
N VAL A 1 10.29 4.89 1.33
CA VAL A 1 8.86 4.79 0.97
C VAL A 1 8.67 3.49 0.19
N ALA A 2 7.97 2.51 0.77
CA ALA A 2 7.65 1.28 0.05
C ALA A 2 6.60 1.62 -1.02
N ASP A 3 6.99 1.47 -2.29
CA ASP A 3 6.07 1.56 -3.41
C ASP A 3 5.00 0.46 -3.28
N VAL A 4 3.80 0.67 -3.83
CA VAL A 4 2.73 -0.33 -3.73
C VAL A 4 3.19 -1.57 -4.49
N PRO A 5 3.19 -2.76 -3.87
CA PRO A 5 3.55 -3.97 -4.60
C PRO A 5 2.58 -4.18 -5.77
N ARG A 6 3.10 -4.09 -7.01
CA ARG A 6 2.30 -4.29 -8.22
C ARG A 6 1.62 -5.66 -8.23
N ASP A 7 2.23 -6.65 -7.56
CA ASP A 7 1.69 -7.99 -7.41
C ASP A 7 0.36 -8.02 -6.63
N LEU A 8 0.20 -7.15 -5.63
CA LEU A 8 -1.07 -7.02 -4.89
C LEU A 8 -2.14 -6.33 -5.73
N LEU A 9 -1.75 -5.32 -6.52
CA LEU A 9 -2.68 -4.65 -7.45
C LEU A 9 -3.12 -5.60 -8.57
N GLY A 10 -2.21 -6.43 -9.08
CA GLY A 10 -2.51 -7.43 -10.12
C GLY A 10 -3.49 -8.51 -9.68
N GLN A 11 -3.65 -8.74 -8.38
CA GLN A 11 -4.63 -9.67 -7.81
C GLN A 11 -6.05 -9.12 -7.77
N LEU A 12 -6.25 -7.80 -7.99
CA LEU A 12 -7.58 -7.21 -7.97
C LEU A 12 -8.38 -7.62 -9.20
N VAL A 13 -9.60 -8.11 -8.99
CA VAL A 13 -10.63 -8.16 -10.03
C VAL A 13 -11.02 -6.75 -10.47
N ASP A 14 -11.71 -6.63 -11.61
CA ASP A 14 -12.24 -5.33 -12.04
C ASP A 14 -13.21 -4.75 -10.99
N ALA A 15 -13.15 -3.43 -10.79
CA ALA A 15 -13.78 -2.71 -9.67
C ALA A 15 -13.37 -3.17 -8.25
N GLY A 16 -12.43 -4.11 -8.14
CA GLY A 16 -11.84 -4.57 -6.88
C GLY A 16 -11.04 -3.47 -6.18
N ARG A 17 -10.89 -3.59 -4.86
CA ARG A 17 -10.23 -2.58 -4.03
C ARG A 17 -9.14 -3.17 -3.15
N LEU A 18 -8.01 -2.49 -3.08
CA LEU A 18 -6.95 -2.71 -2.09
C LEU A 18 -6.93 -1.54 -1.11
N VAL A 19 -7.06 -1.82 0.17
CA VAL A 19 -6.93 -0.83 1.25
C VAL A 19 -5.62 -1.10 1.98
N CYS A 20 -4.82 -0.06 2.17
CA CYS A 20 -3.52 -0.18 2.84
C CYS A 20 -3.13 1.12 3.54
N VAL A 21 -2.13 1.04 4.41
CA VAL A 21 -1.47 2.19 5.01
C VAL A 21 -0.15 2.41 4.28
N GLN A 22 0.09 3.64 3.84
CA GLN A 22 1.32 4.03 3.18
C GLN A 22 1.83 5.35 3.73
N GLU A 23 3.14 5.48 3.79
CA GLU A 23 3.79 6.74 4.08
C GLU A 23 3.77 7.62 2.83
N VAL A 24 3.21 8.81 2.94
CA VAL A 24 3.12 9.82 1.88
C VAL A 24 3.61 11.13 2.47
N ASP A 25 4.68 11.68 1.91
CA ASP A 25 5.31 12.92 2.37
C ASP A 25 5.65 12.91 3.88
N GLY A 26 6.13 11.77 4.38
CA GLY A 26 6.52 11.58 5.78
C GLY A 26 5.37 11.35 6.77
N ALA A 27 4.13 11.23 6.28
CA ALA A 27 2.96 10.94 7.11
C ALA A 27 2.28 9.64 6.68
N GLN A 28 1.83 8.83 7.64
CA GLN A 28 1.05 7.65 7.36
C GLN A 28 -0.38 8.04 6.93
N LYS A 29 -0.83 7.47 5.81
CA LYS A 29 -2.16 7.70 5.23
C LYS A 29 -2.84 6.37 4.93
N ALA A 30 -4.13 6.30 5.19
CA ALA A 30 -4.97 5.23 4.68
C ALA A 30 -5.25 5.50 3.19
N ILE A 31 -4.92 4.56 2.33
CA ILE A 31 -5.08 4.66 0.88
C ILE A 31 -5.97 3.55 0.36
N ILE A 32 -6.86 3.90 -0.57
CA ILE A 32 -7.70 2.98 -1.31
C ILE A 32 -7.25 3.01 -2.77
N TYR A 33 -6.84 1.85 -3.28
CA TYR A 33 -6.66 1.60 -4.70
C TYR A 33 -7.90 0.90 -5.24
N THR A 34 -8.39 1.33 -6.41
CA THR A 34 -9.50 0.68 -7.12
C THR A 34 -9.07 0.34 -8.53
N ARG A 35 -9.27 -0.91 -8.96
CA ARG A 35 -9.03 -1.31 -10.35
C ARG A 35 -10.16 -0.79 -11.24
N ILE A 36 -9.80 -0.18 -12.37
CA ILE A 36 -10.70 0.31 -13.41
C ILE A 36 -10.15 -0.19 -14.74
N GLY A 37 -10.65 -1.33 -15.22
CA GLY A 37 -10.08 -2.02 -16.38
C GLY A 37 -8.61 -2.38 -16.13
N ASP A 38 -7.70 -1.84 -16.94
CA ASP A 38 -6.26 -2.05 -16.83
C ASP A 38 -5.52 -0.94 -16.04
N SER A 39 -6.27 0.01 -15.49
CA SER A 39 -5.74 1.11 -14.69
C SER A 39 -6.11 0.98 -13.22
N PHE A 40 -5.39 1.71 -12.37
CA PHE A 40 -5.67 1.76 -10.92
C PHE A 40 -5.86 3.22 -10.48
N ALA A 41 -7.03 3.52 -9.93
CA ALA A 41 -7.28 4.80 -9.27
C ALA A 41 -6.75 4.74 -7.84
N ARG A 42 -6.07 5.80 -7.39
CA ARG A 42 -5.54 5.95 -6.04
C ARG A 42 -6.28 7.08 -5.32
N ARG A 43 -6.77 6.81 -4.11
CA ARG A 43 -7.43 7.82 -3.25
C ARG A 43 -6.89 7.77 -1.82
N ILE A 44 -6.45 8.91 -1.29
CA ILE A 44 -6.19 9.07 0.14
C ILE A 44 -7.55 9.15 0.86
N ALA A 45 -7.77 8.29 1.84
CA ALA A 45 -8.99 8.29 2.65
C ALA A 45 -8.89 9.27 3.82
N PHE A 46 -7.83 9.16 4.63
CA PHE A 46 -7.56 10.01 5.78
C PHE A 46 -6.13 9.77 6.31
N ASP A 47 -5.64 10.66 7.17
CA ASP A 47 -4.37 10.51 7.90
C ASP A 47 -4.55 9.57 9.09
N ILE A 48 -3.58 8.68 9.29
CA ILE A 48 -3.66 7.65 10.33
C ILE A 48 -2.29 7.40 10.94
N CYS A 49 -2.24 6.86 12.16
CA CYS A 49 -1.04 6.26 12.74
C CYS A 49 -1.37 4.79 13.04
N ALA A 50 -0.96 3.88 12.15
CA ALA A 50 -1.16 2.45 12.31
C ALA A 50 -0.05 1.87 13.19
N PRO A 51 -0.37 0.91 14.08
CA PRO A 51 0.66 0.24 14.88
C PRO A 51 1.61 -0.53 13.96
N GLU A 52 2.90 -0.49 14.29
CA GLU A 52 3.89 -1.33 13.62
C GLU A 52 3.67 -2.79 13.99
N LEU A 53 3.68 -3.67 12.98
CA LEU A 53 3.62 -5.11 13.16
C LEU A 53 5.00 -5.70 12.90
N GLU A 54 5.53 -6.47 13.86
CA GLU A 54 6.85 -7.09 13.70
C GLU A 54 6.94 -7.98 12.46
N SER A 55 5.86 -8.66 12.11
CA SER A 55 5.76 -9.49 10.91
C SER A 55 5.88 -8.72 9.60
N PHE A 56 5.74 -7.39 9.63
CA PHE A 56 5.83 -6.52 8.45
C PHE A 56 7.20 -5.83 8.34
N LYS A 57 8.10 -6.03 9.32
CA LYS A 57 9.47 -5.54 9.20
C LYS A 57 10.15 -6.25 8.04
N PRO A 58 10.84 -5.53 7.14
CA PRO A 58 11.58 -6.17 6.06
C PRO A 58 12.62 -7.13 6.65
N ALA A 59 12.78 -8.29 6.01
CA ALA A 59 13.82 -9.22 6.41
C ALA A 59 15.19 -8.52 6.35
N PRO A 60 16.10 -8.81 7.31
CA PRO A 60 17.44 -8.25 7.27
C PRO A 60 18.09 -8.59 5.93
N LYS A 61 18.68 -7.57 5.30
CA LYS A 61 19.43 -7.74 4.07
C LYS A 61 20.89 -8.04 4.43
N PHE A 62 21.59 -8.74 3.55
CA PHE A 62 23.03 -8.95 3.71
C PHE A 62 23.74 -7.59 3.71
N GLU A 63 24.54 -7.32 4.74
CA GLU A 63 25.40 -6.13 4.88
C GLU A 63 26.88 -6.56 4.77
N PHE A 64 27.68 -5.80 4.01
CA PHE A 64 29.11 -6.05 3.77
C PHE A 64 29.99 -5.31 4.78
#